data_AF-A0A196QDX9-F1
#
_entry.id   AF-A0A196QDX9-F1
#
_cell.length_a   1.000
_cell.length_b   1.000
_cell.length_c   1.000
_cell.angle_alpha   90.00
_cell.angle_beta   90.00
_cell.angle_gamma   90.00
#
_symmetry.space_group_name_H-M   'P 1'
#
loop_
_entity.id
_entity.type
_entity.pdbx_description
1 polymer ?
#
loop_
_entity_poly.entity_id
_entity_poly.type
_entity_poly.pdbx_seq_one_letter_code
_entity_poly.pdbx_strand_id
1 'polypeptide(L)' 'MIKCHLSKLMGEKKLKIVDVARETGVNRGTVTRLYHETASRVELETIEALCRYLGCDVGDLFEFVDEQ' A
#
# COMPACT_ATOMS: atom_id res chain seq x y z
N MET A 1 10.25 -12.67 4.54
CA MET A 1 8.82 -12.26 4.48
C MET A 1 8.64 -11.03 3.58
N ILE A 2 7.50 -10.90 2.90
CA ILE A 2 7.15 -9.66 2.18
C ILE A 2 6.54 -8.67 3.20
N LYS A 3 7.06 -7.44 3.25
CA LYS A 3 6.52 -6.33 4.04
C LYS A 3 5.83 -5.30 3.15
N CYS A 4 4.86 -4.57 3.70
CA CYS A 4 4.17 -3.49 3.00
C CYS A 4 4.39 -2.16 3.71
N HIS A 5 5.00 -1.21 3.01
CA HIS A 5 5.36 0.11 3.55
C HIS A 5 4.26 1.17 3.36
N LEU A 6 3.03 0.75 3.05
CA LEU A 6 1.93 1.67 2.77
C LEU A 6 1.69 2.65 3.93
N SER A 7 1.78 2.18 5.18
CA SER A 7 1.60 3.03 6.36
C SER A 7 2.65 4.14 6.46
N LYS A 8 3.92 3.81 6.16
CA LYS A 8 5.03 4.76 6.10
C LYS A 8 4.82 5.80 5.00
N LEU A 9 4.56 5.35 3.76
CA LEU A 9 4.34 6.23 2.61
C LEU A 9 3.15 7.18 2.82
N MET A 10 2.06 6.69 3.41
CA MET A 10 0.90 7.50 3.75
C MET A 10 1.21 8.50 4.87
N GLY A 11 1.98 8.08 5.88
CA GLY A 11 2.40 8.94 6.99
C GLY A 11 3.24 10.12 6.53
N GLU A 12 4.23 9.87 5.66
CA GLU A 12 5.10 10.90 5.07
C GLU A 12 4.31 11.95 4.27
N LYS A 13 3.25 11.52 3.58
CA LYS A 13 2.37 12.38 2.78
C LYS A 13 1.13 12.90 3.55
N LYS A 14 0.99 12.58 4.85
CA LYS A 14 -0.15 12.92 5.71
C LYS A 14 -1.52 12.51 5.13
N LEU A 15 -1.58 11.34 4.50
CA LEU A 15 -2.77 10.80 3.83
C LEU A 15 -3.62 9.96 4.79
N LYS A 16 -4.95 10.02 4.65
CA LYS A 16 -5.87 9.13 5.35
C LYS A 16 -6.28 7.96 4.46
N ILE A 17 -6.58 6.81 5.08
CA ILE A 17 -7.05 5.61 4.37
C ILE A 17 -8.28 5.90 3.50
N VAL A 18 -9.21 6.71 4.00
CA VAL A 18 -10.45 7.07 3.27
C VAL A 18 -10.13 7.86 2.00
N ASP A 19 -9.17 8.78 2.07
CA ASP A 19 -8.77 9.60 0.92
C ASP A 19 -8.05 8.73 -0.11
N VAL A 20 -7.11 7.89 0.33
CA VAL A 20 -6.41 6.95 -0.57
C VAL A 20 -7.41 6.03 -1.28
N ALA A 21 -8.33 5.41 -0.55
CA ALA A 21 -9.33 4.54 -1.15
C ALA A 21 -10.22 5.27 -2.18
N ARG A 22 -10.59 6.52 -1.89
CA ARG A 22 -11.43 7.33 -2.80
C ARG A 22 -10.68 7.72 -4.07
N GLU A 23 -9.46 8.22 -3.93
CA GLU A 23 -8.69 8.76 -5.06
C GLU A 23 -8.06 7.65 -5.93
N THR A 24 -7.74 6.49 -5.34
CA THR A 24 -7.20 5.34 -6.09
C THR A 24 -8.27 4.42 -6.65
N GLY A 25 -9.51 4.51 -6.17
CA GLY A 25 -10.57 3.54 -6.47
C GLY A 25 -10.39 2.18 -5.81
N VAL A 26 -9.31 1.97 -5.02
CA VAL A 26 -9.06 0.73 -4.30
C VAL A 26 -10.08 0.58 -3.17
N ASN A 27 -10.59 -0.64 -2.99
CA ASN A 27 -11.51 -0.94 -1.89
C ASN A 27 -10.89 -0.52 -0.54
N ARG A 28 -11.62 0.28 0.24
CA ARG A 28 -11.16 0.77 1.55
C ARG A 28 -10.64 -0.35 2.47
N GLY A 29 -11.31 -1.51 2.48
CA GLY A 29 -10.87 -2.66 3.27
C GLY A 29 -9.54 -3.23 2.81
N THR A 30 -9.25 -3.19 1.50
CA THR A 30 -7.94 -3.57 0.95
C THR A 30 -6.86 -2.57 1.39
N VAL A 31 -7.12 -1.26 1.28
CA VAL A 31 -6.18 -0.22 1.78
C VAL A 31 -5.91 -0.41 3.26
N THR A 32 -6.93 -0.65 4.08
CA THR A 32 -6.77 -0.93 5.52
C THR A 32 -5.92 -2.17 5.77
N ARG A 33 -6.15 -3.27 5.06
CA ARG A 33 -5.36 -4.51 5.26
C ARG A 33 -3.90 -4.32 4.85
N LEU A 34 -3.64 -3.62 3.74
CA LEU A 34 -2.29 -3.28 3.32
C LEU A 34 -1.60 -2.35 4.32
N TYR A 35 -2.31 -1.34 4.82
CA TYR A 35 -1.81 -0.40 5.82
C TYR A 35 -1.39 -1.10 7.12
N HIS A 36 -2.14 -2.12 7.55
CA HIS A 36 -1.86 -2.91 8.74
C HIS A 36 -1.06 -4.21 8.46
N GLU A 37 -0.55 -4.39 7.23
CA GLU A 37 0.23 -5.58 6.84
C GLU A 37 -0.50 -6.92 7.10
N THR A 38 -1.84 -6.93 7.02
CA THR A 38 -2.69 -8.12 7.22
C THR A 38 -3.26 -8.68 5.91
N ALA A 39 -2.84 -8.14 4.76
CA ALA A 39 -3.26 -8.62 3.46
C ALA A 39 -2.54 -9.93 3.11
N SER A 40 -3.31 -11.00 2.84
CA SER A 40 -2.78 -12.28 2.35
C SER A 40 -2.65 -12.35 0.82
N ARG A 41 -3.37 -11.47 0.12
CA ARG A 41 -3.38 -11.34 -1.34
C ARG A 41 -3.54 -9.88 -1.73
N VAL A 42 -2.94 -9.51 -2.84
CA VAL A 42 -3.06 -8.18 -3.45
C VAL A 42 -3.12 -8.35 -4.97
N GLU A 43 -4.09 -7.70 -5.60
CA GLU A 43 -4.23 -7.66 -7.04
C GLU A 43 -3.23 -6.66 -7.66
N LEU A 44 -2.67 -6.98 -8.83
CA LEU A 44 -1.70 -6.09 -9.51
C LEU A 44 -2.28 -4.70 -9.80
N GLU A 45 -3.58 -4.62 -10.14
CA GLU A 45 -4.29 -3.35 -10.33
C GLU A 45 -4.28 -2.47 -9.07
N THR A 46 -4.31 -3.07 -7.88
CA THR A 46 -4.22 -2.35 -6.61
C THR A 46 -2.82 -1.79 -6.42
N ILE A 47 -1.78 -2.59 -6.73
CA ILE A 47 -0.38 -2.14 -6.66
C ILE A 47 -0.18 -0.97 -7.62
N GLU A 48 -0.63 -1.09 -8.87
CA GLU A 48 -0.51 -0.04 -9.88
C GLU A 48 -1.22 1.25 -9.45
N ALA A 49 -2.47 1.16 -8.98
CA ALA A 49 -3.24 2.32 -8.53
C ALA A 49 -2.56 3.04 -7.36
N LEU A 50 -2.04 2.29 -6.37
CA LEU A 50 -1.33 2.85 -5.23
C LEU A 50 0.00 3.49 -5.66
N CYS A 51 0.80 2.82 -6.48
CA CYS A 51 2.08 3.36 -6.97
C CYS A 51 1.88 4.64 -7.77
N ARG A 52 0.88 4.67 -8.67
CA ARG A 52 0.54 5.87 -9.46
C ARG A 52 0.09 7.03 -8.58
N TYR A 53 -0.74 6.76 -7.58
CA TYR A 53 -1.26 7.81 -6.68
C TYR A 53 -0.21 8.33 -5.71
N LEU A 54 0.63 7.44 -5.16
CA LEU A 54 1.69 7.81 -4.22
C LEU A 54 2.92 8.37 -4.95
N GLY A 55 3.06 8.11 -6.25
CA GLY A 55 4.23 8.48 -7.05
C GLY A 55 5.47 7.75 -6.56
N CYS A 56 5.37 6.44 -6.37
CA CYS A 56 6.46 5.58 -5.88
C CYS A 56 6.60 4.32 -6.75
N ASP A 57 7.74 3.65 -6.63
CA ASP A 57 7.97 2.37 -7.28
C ASP A 57 7.40 1.22 -6.46
N VAL A 58 7.25 0.05 -7.08
CA VAL A 58 6.76 -1.16 -6.39
C VAL A 58 7.67 -1.55 -5.23
N GLY A 59 8.99 -1.33 -5.35
CA GLY A 59 9.96 -1.61 -4.29
C GLY A 59 9.86 -0.66 -3.09
N ASP A 60 9.31 0.55 -3.27
CA ASP A 60 9.02 1.45 -2.15
C ASP A 60 7.78 0.98 -1.38
N LEU A 61 6.84 0.33 -2.07
CA LEU A 61 5.59 -0.17 -1.49
C LEU A 61 5.73 -1.55 -0.86
N PHE A 62 6.49 -2.45 -1.50
CA PHE A 62 6.72 -3.82 -1.04
C PHE A 62 8.19 -4.15 -1.00
N GLU A 63 8.62 -4.74 0.10
CA GLU A 63 10.00 -5.16 0.32
C GLU A 63 10.04 -6.65 0.69
N PHE A 64 10.98 -7.37 0.10
CA PHE A 64 11.34 -8.69 0.59
C PHE A 64 12.39 -8.56 1.70
N VAL A 65 12.02 -8.95 2.91
CA VAL A 65 12.91 -9.00 4.07
C VAL A 65 13.34 -10.44 4.31
N ASP A 66 14.63 -10.71 4.22
CA ASP A 66 15.18 -12.00 4.60
C ASP A 66 15.32 -12.06 6.13
N GLU A 67 14.75 -13.09 6.77
CA GLU A 67 14.97 -13.34 8.20
C GLU A 67 16.12 -14.36 8.29
N GLN A 68 17.36 -13.85 8.41
CA GLN A 68 18.52 -14.67 8.81
C GLN A 68 18.51 -14.94 10.31
#